data_AF-A0A7V4GWV5-F1
#
_entry.id   AF-A0A7V4GWV5-F1
#
_cell.length_a   1.000
_cell.length_b   1.000
_cell.length_c   1.000
_cell.angle_alpha   90.00
_cell.angle_beta   90.00
_cell.angle_gamma   90.00
#
_symmetry.space_group_name_H-M   'P 1'
#
loop_
_entity.id
_entity.type
_entity.pdbx_description
1 polymer ?
#
loop_
_entity_poly.entity_id
_entity_poly.type
_entity_poly.pdbx_seq_one_letter_code
_entity_poly.pdbx_strand_id
1 'polypeptide(L)'
;MAMEFFRDIIIETLMITGIVMVMMLLIEYFNVFSGGGFGEYVKKSSLRQTGISAFLGFTPGCVGVYAVVSLYLHRIIGFGGLLAALLATVGDEAFIMIALIPKTYLLISLILLVLALAFGLLFSGVKLRSIE
;
A
#
# COMPACT_ATOMS: atom_id res chain seq x y z
N MET A 1 -25.56 2.98 26.29
CA MET A 1 -24.12 3.32 26.23
C MET A 1 -23.27 2.10 25.86
N ALA A 2 -23.28 1.00 26.62
CA ALA A 2 -22.54 -0.22 26.25
C ALA A 2 -23.05 -0.90 24.95
N MET A 3 -24.38 -0.90 24.72
CA MET A 3 -24.97 -1.55 23.54
C MET A 3 -24.77 -0.76 22.23
N GLU A 4 -24.73 0.58 22.30
CA GLU A 4 -24.40 1.46 21.16
C GLU A 4 -22.92 1.27 20.77
N PHE A 5 -22.02 1.29 21.76
CA PHE A 5 -20.59 1.08 21.53
C PHE A 5 -20.28 -0.28 20.88
N PHE A 6 -20.98 -1.33 21.31
CA PHE A 6 -20.83 -2.66 20.71
C PHE A 6 -21.33 -2.72 19.26
N ARG A 7 -22.41 -1.99 18.96
CA ARG A 7 -22.98 -1.90 17.61
C ARG A 7 -22.03 -1.15 16.67
N ASP A 8 -21.43 -0.06 17.12
CA ASP A 8 -20.47 0.72 16.33
C ASP A 8 -19.21 -0.09 15.99
N ILE A 9 -18.65 -0.82 16.97
CA ILE A 9 -17.48 -1.68 16.74
C ILE A 9 -17.77 -2.77 15.70
N ILE A 10 -18.95 -3.40 15.78
CA ILE A 10 -19.34 -4.44 14.81
C ILE A 10 -19.46 -3.85 13.41
N ILE A 11 -20.06 -2.67 13.26
CA ILE A 11 -20.26 -2.03 11.96
C ILE A 11 -18.91 -1.61 11.34
N GLU A 12 -18.03 -0.98 12.12
CA GLU A 12 -16.67 -0.62 11.69
C GLU A 12 -15.88 -1.86 11.25
N THR A 13 -15.89 -2.91 12.08
CA THR A 13 -15.19 -4.17 11.76
C THR A 13 -15.73 -4.78 10.46
N LEU A 14 -17.06 -4.80 10.28
CA LEU A 14 -17.69 -5.35 9.10
C LEU A 14 -17.35 -4.52 7.84
N MET A 15 -17.31 -3.20 7.97
CA MET A 15 -16.98 -2.28 6.88
C MET A 15 -15.52 -2.42 6.43
N ILE A 16 -14.57 -2.48 7.37
CA ILE A 16 -13.14 -2.71 7.06
C ILE A 16 -12.96 -4.08 6.42
N THR A 17 -13.57 -5.13 6.98
CA THR A 17 -13.47 -6.49 6.44
C THR A 17 -14.06 -6.56 5.03
N GLY A 18 -15.16 -5.86 4.76
CA GLY A 18 -15.77 -5.77 3.43
C GLY A 18 -14.86 -5.10 2.40
N ILE A 19 -14.24 -3.97 2.76
CA ILE A 19 -13.29 -3.26 1.88
C ILE A 19 -12.08 -4.15 1.57
N VAL A 20 -11.51 -4.82 2.57
CA VAL A 20 -10.37 -5.73 2.39
C VAL A 20 -10.74 -6.91 1.50
N MET A 21 -11.93 -7.49 1.68
CA MET A 21 -12.42 -8.59 0.84
C MET A 21 -12.54 -8.15 -0.63
N VAL A 22 -13.18 -7.01 -0.90
CA VAL A 22 -13.32 -6.48 -2.27
C VAL A 22 -11.96 -6.17 -2.90
N MET A 23 -11.03 -5.63 -2.11
CA MET A 23 -9.66 -5.37 -2.55
C MET A 23 -8.91 -6.63 -2.94
N MET A 24 -8.93 -7.66 -2.10
CA MET A 24 -8.29 -8.95 -2.40
C MET A 24 -8.87 -9.55 -3.69
N LEU A 25 -10.18 -9.45 -3.88
CA LEU A 25 -10.89 -9.96 -5.06
C LEU A 25 -10.56 -9.14 -6.32
N LEU A 26 -10.43 -7.81 -6.21
CA LEU A 26 -9.99 -6.95 -7.31
C LEU A 26 -8.55 -7.21 -7.72
N ILE A 27 -7.65 -7.43 -6.76
CA ILE A 27 -6.25 -7.76 -7.03
C ILE A 27 -6.16 -9.12 -7.71
N GLU A 28 -6.92 -10.11 -7.24
CA GLU A 28 -6.98 -11.44 -7.85
C GLU A 28 -7.58 -11.39 -9.26
N TYR A 29 -8.63 -10.59 -9.47
CA TYR A 29 -9.19 -10.31 -10.79
C TYR A 29 -8.19 -9.61 -11.71
N PHE A 30 -7.46 -8.60 -11.24
CA PHE A 30 -6.40 -7.92 -11.99
C PHE A 30 -5.25 -8.88 -12.33
N ASN A 31 -4.87 -9.74 -11.39
CA ASN A 31 -3.81 -10.73 -11.58
C ASN A 31 -4.20 -11.77 -12.66
N VAL A 32 -5.45 -12.25 -12.62
CA VAL A 32 -6.02 -13.18 -13.60
C VAL A 32 -6.19 -12.51 -14.97
N PHE A 33 -6.72 -11.28 -15.02
CA PHE A 33 -6.89 -10.52 -16.26
C PHE A 33 -5.56 -10.16 -16.91
N SER A 34 -4.53 -9.86 -16.11
CA SER A 34 -3.18 -9.58 -16.61
C SER A 34 -2.41 -10.84 -17.02
N GLY A 35 -3.00 -12.04 -16.91
CA GLY A 35 -2.37 -13.31 -17.31
C GLY A 35 -1.08 -13.64 -16.55
N GLY A 36 -0.90 -13.10 -15.34
CA GLY A 36 0.37 -13.18 -14.58
C GLY A 36 1.51 -12.27 -15.08
N GLY A 37 1.33 -11.56 -16.20
CA GLY A 37 2.38 -10.74 -16.84
C GLY A 37 2.72 -9.44 -16.10
N PHE A 38 1.78 -8.82 -15.37
CA PHE A 38 2.08 -7.64 -14.54
C PHE A 38 3.10 -7.97 -13.45
N GLY A 39 3.04 -9.18 -12.89
CA GLY A 39 4.01 -9.65 -11.91
C GLY A 39 5.41 -9.84 -12.49
N GLU A 40 5.53 -10.31 -13.73
CA GLU A 40 6.81 -10.41 -14.45
C GLU A 40 7.38 -9.04 -14.86
N TYR A 41 6.52 -8.10 -15.29
CA TYR A 41 6.93 -6.73 -15.63
C TYR A 41 7.46 -5.97 -14.41
N VAL A 42 6.90 -6.24 -13.23
CA VAL A 42 7.33 -5.70 -11.94
C VAL A 42 8.58 -6.44 -11.42
N LYS A 43 8.73 -7.75 -11.66
CA LYS A 43 9.92 -8.55 -11.31
C LYS A 43 11.23 -8.09 -11.96
N LYS A 44 11.18 -7.40 -13.11
CA LYS A 44 12.36 -7.15 -13.95
C LYS A 44 13.36 -6.14 -13.38
N SER A 45 12.97 -5.27 -12.44
CA SER A 45 13.90 -4.32 -11.81
C SER A 45 13.41 -3.91 -10.43
N SER A 46 14.28 -4.05 -9.42
CA SER A 46 13.97 -3.69 -8.03
C SER A 46 13.67 -2.19 -7.88
N LEU A 47 14.24 -1.34 -8.75
CA LEU A 47 13.90 0.09 -8.84
C LEU A 47 12.44 0.32 -9.24
N ARG A 48 11.93 -0.46 -10.19
CA ARG A 48 10.52 -0.36 -10.63
C ARG A 48 9.56 -0.87 -9.58
N GLN A 49 9.91 -1.95 -8.89
CA GLN A 49 9.15 -2.45 -7.75
C GLN A 49 8.95 -1.36 -6.70
N THR A 50 10.04 -0.78 -6.22
CA THR A 50 10.03 0.28 -5.21
C THR A 50 9.25 1.51 -5.69
N GLY A 51 9.43 1.94 -6.94
CA GLY A 51 8.73 3.09 -7.49
C GLY A 51 7.22 2.89 -7.59
N ILE A 52 6.78 1.74 -8.11
CA ILE A 52 5.36 1.41 -8.23
C ILE A 52 4.74 1.27 -6.84
N SER A 53 5.39 0.56 -5.91
CA SER A 53 4.90 0.39 -4.55
C SER A 53 4.80 1.71 -3.78
N ALA A 54 5.79 2.60 -3.91
CA ALA A 54 5.72 3.94 -3.29
C ALA A 54 4.56 4.77 -3.85
N PHE A 55 4.30 4.68 -5.15
CA PHE A 55 3.19 5.40 -5.78
C PHE A 55 1.82 4.85 -5.34
N LEU A 56 1.69 3.52 -5.23
CA LEU A 56 0.50 2.91 -4.65
C LEU A 56 0.33 3.32 -3.18
N GLY A 57 1.41 3.39 -2.39
CA GLY A 57 1.38 3.82 -1.00
C GLY A 57 1.01 5.30 -0.81
N PHE A 58 1.39 6.16 -1.76
CA PHE A 58 1.06 7.59 -1.80
C PHE A 58 -0.44 7.86 -2.05
N THR A 59 -1.18 6.86 -2.53
CA THR A 59 -2.61 7.00 -2.79
C THR A 59 -3.34 7.26 -1.46
N PRO A 60 -4.15 8.33 -1.34
CA PRO A 60 -4.86 8.65 -0.11
C PRO A 60 -5.82 7.52 0.27
N GLY A 61 -5.90 7.23 1.57
CA GLY A 61 -6.56 6.04 2.12
C GLY A 61 -5.65 4.81 2.19
N CYS A 62 -6.20 3.68 2.58
CA CYS A 62 -5.45 2.45 2.83
C CYS A 62 -5.41 1.46 1.64
N VAL A 63 -6.23 1.70 0.62
CA VAL A 63 -6.45 0.85 -0.57
C VAL A 63 -5.15 0.48 -1.30
N GLY A 64 -4.29 1.47 -1.58
CA GLY A 64 -3.06 1.25 -2.33
C GLY A 64 -2.00 0.45 -1.55
N VAL A 65 -1.91 0.67 -0.24
CA VAL A 65 -1.01 -0.10 0.65
C VAL A 65 -1.46 -1.55 0.76
N TYR A 66 -2.77 -1.81 0.92
CA TYR A 66 -3.28 -3.18 0.96
C TYR A 66 -2.98 -3.95 -0.33
N ALA A 67 -3.04 -3.29 -1.49
CA ALA A 67 -2.64 -3.90 -2.75
C ALA A 67 -1.16 -4.32 -2.76
N VAL A 68 -0.26 -3.46 -2.28
CA VAL A 68 1.16 -3.79 -2.17
C VAL A 68 1.41 -4.94 -1.19
N VAL A 69 0.72 -4.97 -0.05
CA VAL A 69 0.83 -6.09 0.91
C VAL A 69 0.37 -7.39 0.28
N SER A 70 -0.75 -7.41 -0.46
CA SER A 70 -1.23 -8.60 -1.15
C SER A 70 -0.25 -9.10 -2.22
N LEU A 71 0.32 -8.19 -3.02
CA LEU A 71 1.35 -8.53 -4.00
C LEU A 71 2.64 -9.04 -3.32
N TYR A 72 2.97 -8.57 -2.12
CA TYR A 72 4.07 -9.11 -1.32
C TYR A 72 3.78 -10.54 -0.85
N LEU A 73 2.57 -10.82 -0.36
CA LEU A 73 2.12 -12.16 0.03
C LEU A 73 2.16 -13.15 -1.15
N HIS A 74 1.82 -12.69 -2.36
CA HIS A 74 1.93 -13.44 -3.60
C HIS A 74 3.36 -13.52 -4.18
N ARG A 75 4.38 -13.03 -3.45
CA ARG A 75 5.80 -13.01 -3.87
C ARG A 75 6.08 -12.30 -5.20
N ILE A 76 5.26 -11.30 -5.54
CA ILE A 76 5.44 -10.49 -6.75
C ILE A 76 6.44 -9.35 -6.50
N ILE A 77 6.44 -8.80 -5.29
CA ILE A 77 7.31 -7.70 -4.86
C ILE A 77 8.18 -8.11 -3.68
N GLY A 78 9.41 -7.59 -3.64
CA GLY A 78 10.34 -7.82 -2.54
C GLY A 78 10.11 -6.88 -1.35
N PHE A 79 10.89 -7.11 -0.28
CA PHE A 79 10.83 -6.34 0.96
C PHE A 79 11.01 -4.83 0.76
N GLY A 80 11.91 -4.41 -0.14
CA GLY A 80 12.12 -2.98 -0.42
C GLY A 80 10.90 -2.28 -1.01
N GLY A 81 10.09 -2.98 -1.82
CA GLY A 81 8.82 -2.46 -2.35
C GLY A 81 7.75 -2.33 -1.27
N LEU A 82 7.62 -3.36 -0.42
CA LEU A 82 6.72 -3.32 0.74
C LEU A 82 7.06 -2.14 1.67
N LEU A 83 8.35 -2.00 2.01
CA LEU A 83 8.84 -0.92 2.88
C LEU A 83 8.51 0.46 2.29
N ALA A 84 8.72 0.64 0.98
CA ALA A 84 8.44 1.91 0.31
C ALA A 84 6.95 2.27 0.34
N ALA A 85 6.05 1.33 0.11
CA ALA A 85 4.61 1.60 0.22
C ALA A 85 4.19 1.98 1.64
N LEU A 86 4.74 1.28 2.64
CA LEU A 86 4.45 1.56 4.05
C LEU A 86 5.00 2.90 4.52
N LEU A 87 6.15 3.35 3.97
CA LEU A 87 6.71 4.66 4.28
C LEU A 87 6.04 5.81 3.50
N ALA A 88 5.49 5.55 2.32
CA ALA A 88 4.86 6.57 1.50
C ALA A 88 3.43 6.92 1.96
N THR A 89 2.81 6.11 2.82
CA THR A 89 1.40 6.25 3.16
C THR A 89 1.14 7.29 4.24
N VAL A 90 0.02 8.01 4.07
CA VAL A 90 -0.52 9.00 5.01
C VAL A 90 -1.83 8.51 5.63
N GLY A 91 -2.38 7.35 5.22
CA GLY A 91 -3.63 6.80 5.78
C GLY A 91 -4.91 7.59 5.42
N ASP A 92 -6.02 7.28 6.12
CA ASP A 92 -7.33 7.91 5.91
C ASP A 92 -7.41 9.33 6.51
N GLU A 93 -6.48 9.68 7.41
CA GLU A 93 -6.28 11.05 7.89
C GLU A 93 -5.87 12.01 6.76
N ALA A 94 -5.37 11.50 5.63
CA ALA A 94 -5.14 12.28 4.42
C ALA A 94 -6.40 13.04 3.97
N PHE A 95 -7.60 12.48 4.11
CA PHE A 95 -8.84 13.16 3.71
C PHE A 95 -9.11 14.41 4.54
N ILE A 96 -8.89 14.34 5.86
CA ILE A 96 -9.03 15.47 6.77
C ILE A 96 -7.94 16.51 6.49
N MET A 97 -6.72 16.04 6.24
CA MET A 97 -5.56 16.88 6.00
C MET A 97 -5.67 17.65 4.68
N ILE A 98 -6.23 17.03 3.63
CA ILE A 98 -6.57 17.68 2.37
C ILE A 98 -7.66 18.75 2.57
N ALA A 99 -8.65 18.48 3.42
CA ALA A 99 -9.76 19.41 3.68
C ALA A 99 -9.34 20.65 4.50
N LEU A 100 -8.52 20.46 5.54
CA LEU A 100 -8.11 21.54 6.44
C LEU A 100 -6.82 22.25 6.00
N ILE A 101 -5.81 21.50 5.57
CA ILE A 101 -4.45 22.01 5.35
C ILE A 101 -3.79 21.35 4.11
N PRO A 102 -4.31 21.63 2.89
CA PRO A 102 -3.86 20.95 1.68
C PRO A 102 -2.39 21.23 1.32
N LYS A 103 -1.89 22.44 1.64
CA LYS A 103 -0.49 22.81 1.38
C LYS A 103 0.49 21.98 2.22
N THR A 104 0.15 21.76 3.49
CA THR A 104 0.96 20.98 4.42
C THR A 104 0.90 19.50 4.10
N TYR A 105 -0.28 19.00 3.70
CA TYR A 105 -0.44 17.64 3.18
C TYR A 105 0.50 17.37 2.01
N LEU A 106 0.52 18.24 1.00
CA LEU A 106 1.38 18.04 -0.18
C LEU A 106 2.86 17.99 0.18
N LEU A 107 3.29 18.85 1.11
CA LEU A 107 4.69 18.93 1.54
C LEU A 107 5.11 17.68 2.31
N ILE A 108 4.27 17.19 3.23
CA ILE A 108 4.50 15.97 3.99
C ILE A 108 4.48 14.74 3.08
N SER A 109 3.49 14.65 2.20
CA SER A 109 3.36 13.53 1.27
C SER A 109 4.55 13.45 0.31
N LEU A 110 5.09 14.59 -0.14
CA LEU A 110 6.30 14.64 -0.96
C LEU A 110 7.54 14.17 -0.18
N ILE A 111 7.71 14.62 1.07
CA ILE A 111 8.81 14.20 1.94
C ILE A 111 8.76 12.70 2.18
N LEU A 112 7.58 12.16 2.49
CA LEU A 112 7.34 10.73 2.68
C LEU A 112 7.64 9.95 1.41
N LEU A 113 7.23 10.43 0.24
CA LEU A 113 7.53 9.79 -1.04
C LEU A 113 9.05 9.72 -1.29
N VAL A 114 9.79 10.81 -1.03
CA VAL A 114 11.25 10.85 -1.22
C VAL A 114 11.94 9.90 -0.24
N LEU A 115 11.54 9.91 1.04
CA LEU A 115 12.05 9.00 2.05
C LEU A 115 11.73 7.54 1.69
N ALA A 116 10.50 7.26 1.29
CA ALA A 116 10.05 5.93 0.88
C ALA A 116 10.87 5.38 -0.28
N LEU A 117 11.17 6.19 -1.29
CA LEU A 117 12.03 5.80 -2.40
C LEU A 117 13.47 5.59 -1.93
N ALA A 118 14.04 6.50 -1.13
CA ALA A 118 15.41 6.39 -0.63
C ALA A 118 15.60 5.12 0.21
N PHE A 119 14.74 4.91 1.22
CA PHE A 119 14.77 3.74 2.08
C PHE A 119 14.40 2.48 1.32
N GLY A 120 13.38 2.52 0.46
CA GLY A 120 12.97 1.38 -0.35
C GLY A 120 14.08 0.89 -1.29
N LEU A 121 14.87 1.79 -1.87
CA LEU A 121 16.02 1.43 -2.70
C LEU A 121 17.21 0.95 -1.88
N LEU A 122 17.49 1.60 -0.75
CA LEU A 122 18.55 1.20 0.17
C LEU A 122 18.33 -0.24 0.66
N PHE A 123 17.11 -0.54 1.09
CA PHE A 123 16.72 -1.87 1.57
C PHE A 123 16.40 -2.86 0.45
N SER A 124 16.21 -2.40 -0.79
CA SER A 124 16.10 -3.31 -1.92
C SER A 124 17.43 -4.01 -2.25
N GLY A 125 18.57 -3.39 -1.92
CA GLY A 125 19.89 -4.02 -2.04
C GLY A 125 20.26 -4.90 -0.84
N VAL A 126 19.60 -4.71 0.30
CA VAL A 126 19.73 -5.61 1.44
C VAL A 126 19.06 -6.91 1.05
N LYS A 127 19.89 -7.92 0.78
CA LYS A 127 19.51 -9.30 0.46
C LYS A 127 18.93 -9.97 1.72
N LEU A 128 17.88 -9.39 2.30
CA LEU A 128 16.99 -10.11 3.18
C LEU A 128 16.45 -11.26 2.35
N ARG A 129 16.90 -12.45 2.72
CA ARG A 129 16.51 -13.77 2.23
C ARG A 129 15.01 -14.01 2.47
N SER A 130 14.16 -13.15 1.91
CA SER A 130 12.72 -13.29 1.94
C SER A 130 12.29 -13.94 0.63
N ILE A 131 12.52 -15.26 0.64
CA ILE A 131 11.75 -16.29 -0.05
C ILE A 131 11.76 -16.25 -1.59
N GLU A 132 12.86 -16.77 -2.17
CA GLU A 132 12.82 -17.46 -3.47
C GLU A 132 11.74 -18.55 -3.47
#